data_AF-A0A0B2SLB6-F1
#
_entry.id   AF-A0A0B2SLB6-F1
#
_cell.length_a   1.000
_cell.length_b   1.000
_cell.length_c   1.000
_cell.angle_alpha   90.00
_cell.angle_beta   90.00
_cell.angle_gamma   90.00
#
_symmetry.space_group_name_H-M   'P 1'
#
loop_
_entity.id
_entity.type
_entity.pdbx_description
1 polymer ?
#
loop_
_entity_poly.entity_id
_entity_poly.type
_entity_poly.pdbx_seq_one_letter_code
_entity_poly.pdbx_strand_id
1 'polypeptide(L)'
;MNGSQRKRRTNPNEALALYTAPEDPPTHQQQTLIYFYDPIELEQDQLIEGSVTLSQSKENARFMNIHLEYTSGGRSYVKESVMR
;
A
#
# COMPACT_ATOMS: atom_id res chain seq x y z
N MET A 1 -4.78 3.35 34.79
CA MET A 1 -4.00 4.56 34.47
C MET A 1 -2.63 4.13 33.99
N ASN A 2 -2.39 4.05 32.68
CA ASN A 2 -1.04 3.84 32.16
C ASN A 2 -0.71 5.06 31.30
N GLY A 3 0.03 5.98 31.92
CA GLY A 3 0.46 7.23 31.31
C GLY A 3 1.32 6.92 30.09
N SER A 4 0.90 7.48 28.96
CA SER A 4 1.70 7.56 27.74
C SER A 4 3.06 8.16 28.11
N GLN A 5 4.07 7.30 28.25
CA GLN A 5 5.45 7.76 28.31
C GLN A 5 5.78 8.30 26.92
N ARG A 6 5.61 9.61 26.74
CA ARG A 6 6.20 10.33 25.61
C ARG A 6 7.71 10.06 25.66
N LYS A 7 8.20 9.16 24.80
CA LYS A 7 9.62 9.07 24.48
C LYS A 7 10.06 10.48 24.08
N ARG A 8 10.81 11.15 24.96
CA ARG A 8 11.42 12.45 24.64
C ARG A 8 12.36 12.21 23.46
N ARG A 9 12.22 13.00 22.39
CA ARG A 9 13.12 12.94 21.23
C ARG A 9 14.55 13.14 21.72
N THR A 10 15.40 12.16 21.42
CA THR A 10 16.84 12.19 21.69
C THR A 10 17.57 13.13 20.73
N ASN A 11 16.97 13.42 19.56
CA ASN A 11 17.49 14.34 18.56
C ASN A 11 16.35 15.22 17.97
N PRO A 12 16.43 16.56 18.07
CA PRO A 12 15.42 17.47 17.52
C PRO A 12 15.35 17.47 15.98
N ASN A 13 16.35 16.95 15.28
CA ASN A 13 16.39 16.83 13.82
C ASN A 13 15.83 15.50 13.27
N GLU A 14 15.53 14.53 14.13
CA GLU A 14 14.98 13.25 13.68
C GLU A 14 13.50 13.43 13.29
N ALA A 15 13.17 13.34 11.99
CA ALA A 15 11.80 13.54 11.52
C ALA A 15 10.82 12.62 12.26
N LEU A 16 9.74 13.18 12.80
CA LEU A 16 8.67 12.38 13.37
C LEU A 16 7.92 11.70 12.23
N ALA A 17 8.18 10.41 12.04
CA ALA A 17 7.51 9.58 11.05
C ALA A 17 6.51 8.63 11.74
N LEU A 18 5.36 8.44 11.09
CA LEU A 18 4.38 7.42 11.44
C LEU A 18 4.35 6.40 10.30
N TYR A 19 4.42 5.12 10.65
CA TYR A 19 4.40 4.03 9.70
C TYR A 19 3.17 3.15 9.94
N THR A 20 2.67 2.57 8.85
CA THR A 20 1.59 1.58 8.86
C THR A 20 2.03 0.28 8.19
N ALA A 21 3.35 0.09 8.06
CA ALA A 21 3.93 -1.09 7.45
C ALA A 21 3.57 -2.34 8.29
N PRO A 22 3.45 -3.53 7.68
CA PRO A 22 3.09 -4.76 8.39
C PRO A 22 4.13 -5.18 9.45
N GLU A 23 5.38 -4.76 9.32
CA GLU A 23 6.48 -5.01 10.26
C GLU A 23 6.51 -4.05 11.46
N ASP A 24 5.78 -2.93 11.39
CA ASP A 24 5.69 -1.91 12.44
C ASP A 24 4.53 -2.18 13.41
N PRO A 25 4.47 -1.51 14.58
CA PRO A 25 3.34 -1.63 15.49
C PRO A 25 2.00 -1.32 14.80
N PRO A 26 0.95 -2.14 15.02
CA PRO A 26 -0.30 -2.01 14.29
C PRO A 26 -1.00 -0.69 14.61
N THR A 27 -1.56 -0.08 13.57
CA THR A 27 -2.42 1.10 13.67
C THR A 27 -3.85 0.76 13.28
N HIS A 28 -4.82 1.62 13.62
CA HIS A 28 -6.20 1.44 13.17
C HIS A 28 -6.34 1.47 11.63
N GLN A 29 -5.39 2.07 10.90
CA GLN A 29 -5.44 2.11 9.43
C GLN A 29 -5.13 0.75 8.78
N GLN A 30 -4.45 -0.15 9.49
CA GLN A 30 -3.99 -1.44 8.97
C GLN A 30 -3.25 -1.27 7.62
N GLN A 31 -3.42 -2.21 6.69
CA GLN A 31 -2.89 -2.18 5.32
C GLN A 31 -4.02 -2.31 4.30
N THR A 32 -3.78 -1.84 3.08
CA THR A 32 -4.71 -2.00 1.95
C THR A 32 -4.20 -3.11 1.02
N LEU A 33 -5.05 -4.10 0.75
CA LEU A 33 -4.73 -5.21 -0.15
C LEU A 33 -5.44 -5.02 -1.49
N ILE A 34 -4.69 -5.23 -2.58
CA ILE A 34 -5.22 -5.27 -3.95
C ILE A 34 -5.09 -6.71 -4.44
N TYR A 35 -6.19 -7.45 -4.41
CA TYR A 35 -6.20 -8.83 -4.91
C TYR A 35 -6.16 -8.86 -6.43
N PHE A 36 -5.34 -9.75 -6.98
CA PHE A 36 -5.34 -10.07 -8.41
C PHE A 36 -6.55 -10.92 -8.76
N TYR A 37 -6.90 -10.97 -10.06
CA TYR A 37 -8.02 -11.79 -10.52
C TYR A 37 -7.74 -13.29 -10.30
N ASP A 38 -6.54 -13.73 -10.65
CA ASP A 38 -6.05 -15.08 -10.44
C ASP A 38 -4.68 -15.02 -9.73
N PRO A 39 -4.32 -16.03 -8.92
CA PRO A 39 -2.97 -16.19 -8.42
C PRO A 39 -1.97 -16.26 -9.58
N ILE A 40 -0.78 -15.69 -9.36
CA ILE A 40 0.31 -15.73 -10.33
C ILE A 40 1.41 -16.59 -9.75
N GLU A 41 1.83 -17.61 -10.51
CA GLU A 41 3.00 -18.41 -10.19
C GLU A 41 4.26 -17.55 -10.34
N LEU A 42 5.11 -17.58 -9.32
CA LEU A 42 6.35 -16.82 -9.27
C LEU A 42 7.52 -17.75 -9.00
N GLU A 43 8.64 -17.44 -9.64
CA GLU A 43 9.95 -18.02 -9.31
C GLU A 43 10.76 -17.05 -8.43
N GLN A 44 11.74 -17.59 -7.71
CA GLN A 44 12.65 -16.76 -6.92
C GLN A 44 13.38 -15.77 -7.85
N ASP A 45 13.55 -14.53 -7.37
CA ASP A 45 14.22 -13.43 -8.10
C ASP A 45 13.50 -12.98 -9.38
N GLN A 46 12.26 -13.44 -9.61
CA GLN A 46 11.41 -12.97 -10.70
C GLN A 46 11.06 -11.49 -10.52
N LEU A 47 11.48 -10.67 -11.49
CA LEU A 47 11.17 -9.25 -11.50
C LEU A 47 9.67 -9.03 -11.74
N ILE A 48 9.05 -8.28 -10.83
CA ILE A 48 7.72 -7.70 -10.99
C ILE A 48 7.91 -6.19 -11.07
N GLU A 49 7.54 -5.60 -12.20
CA GLU A 49 7.66 -4.16 -12.41
C GLU A 49 6.37 -3.62 -13.03
N GLY A 50 6.09 -2.34 -12.81
CA GLY A 50 4.81 -1.78 -13.23
C GLY A 50 4.56 -0.39 -12.68
N SER A 51 3.31 0.05 -12.78
CA SER A 51 2.84 1.32 -12.27
C SER A 51 1.48 1.19 -11.60
N VAL A 52 1.25 2.07 -10.62
CA VAL A 52 -0.05 2.23 -9.97
C VAL A 52 -0.49 3.68 -10.15
N THR A 53 -1.69 3.87 -10.70
CA THR A 53 -2.34 5.18 -10.80
C THR A 53 -3.54 5.23 -9.86
N LEU A 54 -3.51 6.19 -8.94
CA LEU A 54 -4.63 6.50 -8.05
C LEU A 54 -5.36 7.73 -8.60
N SER A 55 -6.67 7.64 -8.78
CA SER A 55 -7.49 8.76 -9.26
C SER A 55 -8.82 8.86 -8.52
N GLN A 56 -9.36 10.08 -8.44
CA GLN A 56 -10.69 10.29 -7.88
C GLN A 56 -11.77 9.77 -8.84
N SER A 57 -12.75 9.03 -8.33
CA SER A 57 -13.85 8.53 -9.16
C SER A 57 -14.80 9.66 -9.59
N LYS A 58 -15.25 9.59 -10.85
CA LYS A 58 -16.30 10.46 -11.40
C LYS A 58 -17.70 10.09 -10.91
N GLU A 59 -17.91 8.84 -10.49
CA GLU A 59 -19.18 8.37 -9.95
C GLU A 59 -19.42 8.92 -8.54
N ASN A 60 -18.36 8.98 -7.73
CA ASN A 60 -18.40 9.54 -6.38
C ASN A 60 -17.01 10.06 -5.98
N ALA A 61 -16.92 11.35 -5.65
CA ALA A 61 -15.68 12.01 -5.28
C ALA A 61 -14.99 11.44 -4.02
N ARG A 62 -15.72 10.64 -3.21
CA ARG A 62 -15.17 9.93 -2.04
C ARG A 62 -14.56 8.57 -2.39
N PHE A 63 -14.77 8.07 -3.60
CA PHE A 63 -14.20 6.80 -4.05
C PHE A 63 -12.87 7.04 -4.75
N MET A 64 -11.94 6.10 -4.55
CA MET A 64 -10.62 6.10 -5.17
C MET A 64 -10.56 4.97 -6.19
N ASN A 65 -10.31 5.33 -7.46
CA ASN A 65 -9.99 4.37 -8.49
C ASN A 65 -8.50 4.03 -8.40
N ILE A 66 -8.21 2.74 -8.55
CA ILE A 66 -6.87 2.18 -8.50
C ILE A 66 -6.66 1.39 -9.79
N HIS A 67 -5.78 1.89 -10.64
CA HIS A 67 -5.34 1.25 -11.87
C HIS A 67 -3.93 0.70 -11.68
N LEU A 68 -3.77 -0.62 -11.75
CA LEU A 68 -2.49 -1.30 -11.59
C LEU A 68 -2.14 -1.99 -12.92
N GLU A 69 -1.02 -1.61 -13.51
CA GLU A 69 -0.40 -2.26 -14.66
C GLU A 69 0.94 -2.83 -14.24
N TYR A 70 1.22 -4.10 -14.54
CA TYR A 70 2.51 -4.70 -14.22
C TYR A 70 2.86 -5.83 -15.17
N THR A 71 4.16 -6.13 -15.25
CA THR A 71 4.71 -7.28 -15.95
C THR A 71 5.34 -8.25 -14.97
N SER A 72 5.23 -9.53 -15.28
CA SER A 72 5.84 -10.61 -14.50
C SER A 72 5.97 -11.84 -15.40
N GLY A 73 7.16 -12.47 -15.44
CA GLY A 73 7.37 -13.70 -16.23
C GLY A 73 7.08 -13.54 -17.73
N GLY A 74 7.34 -12.36 -18.30
CA GLY A 74 7.08 -12.06 -19.71
C GLY A 74 5.60 -11.85 -20.08
N ARG A 75 4.71 -11.75 -19.08
CA ARG A 75 3.28 -11.46 -19.25
C ARG A 75 2.94 -10.10 -18.69
N SER A 76 1.98 -9.42 -19.30
CA SER A 76 1.43 -8.14 -18.84
C SER A 76 0.06 -8.35 -18.20
N TYR A 77 -0.20 -7.62 -17.13
CA TYR A 77 -1.41 -7.71 -16.32
C TYR A 77 -1.97 -6.32 -16.07
N VAL A 78 -3.30 -6.22 -16.03
CA VAL A 78 -4.03 -5.00 -15.67
C VAL A 78 -5.07 -5.35 -14.61
N LYS A 79 -5.14 -4.56 -13.54
CA LYS A 79 -6.14 -4.68 -12.48
C LYS A 79 -6.80 -3.33 -12.22
N GLU A 80 -8.12 -3.32 -12.40
CA GLU A 80 -8.98 -2.20 -12.05
C GLU A 80 -9.67 -2.46 -10.71
N SER A 81 -9.54 -1.55 -9.76
CA SER A 81 -10.20 -1.61 -8.46
C SER A 81 -10.77 -0.27 -8.07
N VAL A 82 -11.87 -0.27 -7.32
CA VAL A 82 -12.47 0.95 -6.75
C VAL A 82 -12.59 0.75 -5.25
N MET A 83 -11.95 1.63 -4.48
CA MET A 83 -12.15 1.73 -3.04
C MET A 83 -13.37 2.63 -2.79
N ARG A 84 -14.39 2.07 -2.15
CA ARG A 84 -15.70 2.69 -1.95
C ARG A 84 -15.97 3.00 -0.48
#